data_AF-A0A5J4QAZ7-F1
#
_entry.id   AF-A0A5J4QAZ7-F1
#
_cell.length_a   1.000
_cell.length_b   1.000
_cell.length_c   1.000
_cell.angle_alpha   90.00
_cell.angle_beta   90.00
_cell.angle_gamma   90.00
#
_symmetry.space_group_name_H-M   'P 1'
#
loop_
_entity.id
_entity.type
_entity.pdbx_description
1 polymer ?
#
loop_
_entity_poly.entity_id
_entity_poly.type
_entity_poly.pdbx_seq_one_letter_code
_entity_poly.pdbx_strand_id
1 'polypeptide(L)'
;MSSDELESYNRLSLTTLQQSTIKIHKELPWIHPPILLLPAVLKKIREEQIEAMIIAPLWSGQIWYTELANENIQSLMLGWSNEIVEIGTLLIKKNLKLPSGKICCFLMDRRPGKEEDLREKF
;
A
#
# COMPACT_ATOMS: atom_id res chain seq x y z
N MET A 1 -21.39 -40.95 -11.52
CA MET A 1 -20.30 -39.96 -11.66
C MET A 1 -19.19 -40.63 -12.43
N SER A 2 -18.88 -40.12 -13.62
CA SER A 2 -17.82 -40.67 -14.47
C SER A 2 -16.44 -40.39 -13.87
N SER A 3 -15.43 -41.20 -14.21
CA SER A 3 -14.03 -40.94 -13.84
C SER A 3 -13.59 -39.52 -14.25
N ASP A 4 -14.05 -39.06 -15.42
CA ASP A 4 -13.71 -37.75 -15.98
C ASP A 4 -14.31 -36.59 -15.18
N GLU A 5 -15.50 -36.78 -14.58
CA GLU A 5 -16.18 -35.78 -13.76
C GLU A 5 -15.48 -35.61 -12.41
N LEU A 6 -15.04 -36.73 -11.82
CA LEU A 6 -14.30 -36.74 -10.56
C LEU A 6 -12.92 -36.08 -10.72
N GLU A 7 -12.24 -36.31 -11.84
CA GLU A 7 -10.96 -35.69 -12.15
C GLU A 7 -11.09 -34.18 -12.38
N SER A 8 -12.12 -33.74 -13.11
CA SER A 8 -12.44 -32.33 -13.32
C SER A 8 -12.73 -31.59 -12.01
N TYR A 9 -13.56 -32.19 -11.14
CA TYR A 9 -13.90 -31.64 -9.82
C TYR A 9 -12.66 -31.48 -8.92
N ASN A 10 -11.78 -32.47 -8.91
CA ASN A 10 -10.55 -32.43 -8.12
C ASN A 10 -9.58 -31.35 -8.65
N ARG A 11 -9.46 -31.19 -9.97
CA ARG A 11 -8.64 -30.13 -10.57
C ARG A 11 -9.17 -28.72 -10.27
N LEU A 12 -10.48 -28.51 -10.35
CA LEU A 12 -11.11 -27.25 -9.98
C LEU A 12 -10.92 -26.92 -8.49
N SER A 13 -11.07 -27.92 -7.62
CA SER A 13 -10.87 -27.76 -6.18
C SER A 13 -9.41 -27.40 -5.83
N LEU A 14 -8.45 -28.08 -6.48
CA LEU A 14 -7.02 -27.82 -6.27
C LEU A 14 -6.59 -26.44 -6.80
N THR A 15 -7.03 -26.05 -8.00
CA THR A 15 -6.70 -24.73 -8.55
C THR A 15 -7.32 -23.61 -7.73
N THR A 16 -8.55 -23.79 -7.21
CA THR A 16 -9.19 -22.83 -6.31
C THR A 16 -8.44 -22.72 -4.98
N LEU A 17 -8.04 -23.84 -4.39
CA LEU A 17 -7.24 -23.88 -3.16
C LEU A 17 -5.84 -23.29 -3.35
N GLN A 18 -5.20 -23.55 -4.49
CA GLN A 18 -3.91 -22.96 -4.85
C GLN A 18 -4.06 -21.44 -5.05
N GLN A 19 -5.09 -21.00 -5.76
CA GLN A 19 -5.39 -19.57 -5.96
C GLN A 19 -5.67 -18.88 -4.61
N SER A 20 -6.41 -19.51 -3.69
CA SER A 20 -6.68 -18.97 -2.36
C SER A 20 -5.43 -18.96 -1.47
N THR A 21 -4.57 -19.97 -1.58
CA THR A 21 -3.30 -20.07 -0.84
C THR A 21 -2.30 -19.03 -1.35
N ILE A 22 -2.17 -18.86 -2.67
CA ILE A 22 -1.39 -17.78 -3.30
C ILE A 22 -1.94 -16.40 -2.91
N LYS A 23 -3.26 -16.26 -2.74
CA LYS A 23 -3.91 -15.03 -2.28
C LYS A 23 -3.67 -14.75 -0.78
N ILE A 24 -3.52 -15.78 0.05
CA ILE A 24 -3.26 -15.68 1.51
C ILE A 24 -1.79 -15.42 1.84
N HIS A 25 -0.84 -15.72 0.93
CA HIS A 25 0.59 -15.47 1.13
C HIS A 25 1.15 -14.22 0.43
N LYS A 26 0.31 -13.24 0.06
CA LYS A 26 0.82 -11.91 -0.30
C LYS A 26 1.10 -11.12 0.97
N GLU A 27 2.36 -11.06 1.38
CA GLU A 27 2.81 -10.09 2.38
C GLU A 27 2.56 -8.67 1.84
N LEU A 28 1.71 -7.90 2.52
CA LEU A 28 1.48 -6.50 2.21
C LEU A 28 2.52 -5.66 2.97
N PRO A 29 3.51 -5.03 2.29
CA PRO A 29 4.53 -4.25 2.97
C PRO A 29 3.90 -3.04 3.67
N TRP A 30 4.21 -2.87 4.95
CA TRP A 30 3.87 -1.67 5.71
C TRP A 30 5.11 -0.80 5.81
N ILE A 31 5.09 0.36 5.15
CA ILE A 31 6.25 1.20 4.94
C ILE A 31 6.01 2.54 5.64
N HIS A 32 6.86 2.85 6.61
CA HIS A 32 6.96 4.18 7.20
C HIS A 32 8.31 4.81 6.83
N PRO A 33 8.44 5.35 5.60
CA PRO A 33 9.72 5.83 5.14
C PRO A 33 10.05 7.18 5.78
N PRO A 34 11.34 7.49 5.98
CA PRO A 34 11.76 8.86 6.21
C PRO A 34 11.19 9.77 5.10
N ILE A 35 10.66 10.94 5.46
CA ILE A 35 9.92 11.82 4.54
C ILE A 35 10.73 12.16 3.27
N LEU A 36 12.05 12.35 3.41
CA LEU A 36 12.94 12.63 2.29
C LEU A 36 13.07 11.46 1.29
N LEU A 37 12.78 10.23 1.72
CA LEU A 37 12.82 9.02 0.90
C LEU A 37 11.45 8.64 0.34
N LEU A 38 10.38 9.34 0.75
CA LEU A 38 9.03 9.04 0.29
C LEU A 38 8.89 9.06 -1.25
N PRO A 39 9.47 10.03 -2.00
CA PRO A 39 9.43 9.98 -3.47
C PRO A 39 10.12 8.73 -4.06
N ALA A 40 11.26 8.33 -3.49
CA ALA A 40 11.99 7.16 -3.95
C ALA A 40 11.23 5.85 -3.66
N VAL A 41 10.54 5.79 -2.52
CA VAL A 41 9.67 4.66 -2.16
C VAL A 41 8.47 4.57 -3.09
N LEU A 42 7.79 5.69 -3.37
CA LEU A 42 6.67 5.72 -4.33
C LEU A 42 7.11 5.26 -5.72
N LYS A 43 8.25 5.76 -6.20
CA LYS A 43 8.85 5.32 -7.45
C LYS A 43 9.09 3.80 -7.47
N LYS A 44 9.63 3.24 -6.39
CA LYS A 44 9.92 1.80 -6.29
C LYS A 44 8.64 0.95 -6.25
N ILE A 45 7.61 1.39 -5.52
CA ILE A 45 6.29 0.72 -5.49
C ILE A 45 5.68 0.64 -6.88
N ARG A 46 5.77 1.74 -7.64
CA ARG A 46 5.32 1.78 -9.04
C ARG A 46 6.15 0.88 -9.94
N GLU A 47 7.48 0.91 -9.85
CA GLU A 47 8.36 0.11 -10.69
C GLU A 47 8.20 -1.39 -10.43
N GLU A 48 8.06 -1.79 -9.17
CA GLU A 48 7.89 -3.18 -8.76
C GLU A 48 6.43 -3.65 -8.83
N GLN A 49 5.49 -2.75 -9.14
CA GLN A 49 4.05 -3.04 -9.26
C GLN A 49 3.47 -3.74 -8.01
N ILE A 50 3.97 -3.35 -6.84
CA ILE A 50 3.56 -3.95 -5.57
C ILE A 50 2.37 -3.21 -4.97
N GLU A 51 1.54 -3.95 -4.25
CA GLU A 51 0.58 -3.36 -3.32
C GLU A 51 1.33 -3.07 -2.03
N ALA A 52 1.16 -1.87 -1.45
CA ALA A 52 1.85 -1.47 -0.24
C ALA A 52 1.03 -0.49 0.59
N MET A 53 1.24 -0.52 1.90
CA MET A 53 0.63 0.41 2.83
C MET A 53 1.68 1.43 3.28
N ILE A 54 1.49 2.71 2.95
CA ILE A 54 2.43 3.78 3.27
C ILE A 54 1.87 4.64 4.41
N ILE A 55 2.66 4.86 5.46
CA ILE A 55 2.34 5.83 6.52
C ILE A 55 3.13 7.11 6.27
N ALA A 56 2.44 8.20 5.94
CA ALA A 56 3.04 9.48 5.61
C ALA A 56 2.22 10.66 6.19
N PRO A 57 2.85 11.84 6.39
CA PRO A 57 2.12 13.06 6.73
C PRO A 57 1.16 13.48 5.62
N LEU A 58 0.02 14.06 5.99
CA LEU A 58 -0.92 14.65 5.05
C LEU A 58 -0.48 16.09 4.69
N TRP A 59 0.53 16.22 3.84
CA TRP A 59 1.08 17.51 3.42
C TRP A 59 0.79 17.80 1.94
N SER A 60 -0.39 18.36 1.66
CA SER A 60 -0.82 18.65 0.29
C SER A 60 0.07 19.61 -0.50
N GLY A 61 0.89 20.42 0.19
CA GLY A 61 1.84 21.34 -0.43
C GLY A 61 3.16 20.67 -0.88
N GLN A 62 3.35 19.38 -0.67
CA GLN A 62 4.57 18.67 -1.07
C GLN A 62 4.42 18.03 -2.45
N ILE A 63 5.51 18.02 -3.22
CA ILE A 63 5.52 17.49 -4.60
C ILE A 63 5.10 16.01 -4.63
N TRP A 64 5.57 15.21 -3.68
CA TRP A 64 5.24 13.79 -3.58
C TRP A 64 3.76 13.53 -3.22
N TYR A 65 3.02 14.52 -2.74
CA TYR A 65 1.63 14.33 -2.35
C TYR A 65 0.74 14.04 -3.56
N THR A 66 1.00 14.68 -4.70
CA THR A 66 0.24 14.42 -5.93
C THR A 66 0.43 12.98 -6.39
N GLU A 67 1.67 12.46 -6.35
CA GLU A 67 1.97 11.06 -6.69
C GLU A 67 1.31 10.09 -5.73
N LEU A 68 1.42 10.35 -4.42
CA LEU A 68 0.76 9.58 -3.37
C LEU A 68 -0.76 9.54 -3.58
N ALA A 69 -1.39 10.70 -3.84
CA ALA A 69 -2.84 10.81 -4.01
C ALA A 69 -3.34 10.12 -5.28
N ASN A 70 -2.56 10.14 -6.37
CA ASN A 70 -2.94 9.52 -7.64
C ASN A 70 -2.91 7.99 -7.59
N GLU A 71 -1.98 7.41 -6.82
CA GLU A 71 -1.79 5.96 -6.73
C GLU A 71 -2.48 5.34 -5.51
N ASN A 72 -2.99 6.18 -4.60
CA ASN A 72 -3.73 5.76 -3.44
C ASN A 72 -5.14 5.27 -3.81
N ILE A 73 -5.47 4.06 -3.37
CA ILE A 73 -6.83 3.49 -3.47
C ILE A 73 -7.68 3.85 -2.26
N GLN A 74 -7.08 3.80 -1.08
CA GLN A 74 -7.80 3.98 0.17
C GLN A 74 -6.88 4.60 1.20
N SER A 75 -7.37 5.62 1.89
CA SER A 75 -6.62 6.26 2.96
C SER A 75 -7.36 6.21 4.29
N LEU A 76 -6.60 6.10 5.39
CA LEU A 76 -7.11 6.13 6.76
C LEU A 76 -6.36 7.19 7.55
N MET A 77 -7.10 8.16 8.09
CA MET A 77 -6.54 9.17 9.00
C MET A 77 -6.16 8.50 10.32
N LEU A 78 -4.89 8.57 10.70
CA LEU A 78 -4.42 7.97 11.96
C LEU A 78 -4.53 8.93 13.14
N GLY A 79 -4.32 10.24 12.92
CA GLY A 79 -4.40 11.26 13.96
C GLY A 79 -3.36 12.37 13.78
N TRP A 80 -3.16 13.20 14.79
CA TRP A 80 -2.08 14.19 14.80
C TRP A 80 -0.74 13.53 15.12
N SER A 81 0.35 13.99 14.51
CA SER A 81 1.67 13.38 14.66
C SER A 81 2.19 13.34 16.10
N ASN A 82 1.89 14.37 16.90
CA ASN A 82 2.24 14.45 18.31
C ASN A 82 1.39 13.53 19.22
N GLU A 83 0.28 13.00 18.70
CA GLU A 83 -0.60 12.08 19.43
C GLU A 83 -0.24 10.62 19.13
N ILE A 84 0.22 10.32 17.92
CA ILE A 84 0.41 8.95 17.45
C ILE A 84 1.86 8.52 17.23
N VAL A 85 2.80 9.47 17.12
CA VAL A 85 4.22 9.17 16.88
C VAL A 85 5.02 9.43 18.15
N GLU A 86 5.66 8.38 18.66
CA GLU A 86 6.61 8.51 19.76
C GLU A 86 7.98 8.99 19.25
N ILE A 87 8.55 10.00 19.89
CA ILE A 87 9.89 10.48 19.57
C ILE A 87 10.92 9.49 20.15
N GLY A 88 11.69 8.83 19.27
CA GLY A 88 12.79 7.98 19.71
C GLY A 88 13.92 8.77 20.39
N THR A 89 14.62 8.15 21.35
CA THR A 89 15.72 8.75 22.13
C THR A 89 16.80 9.41 21.26
N LEU A 90 17.06 8.87 20.07
CA LEU A 90 18.02 9.44 19.11
C LEU A 90 17.58 10.80 18.57
N LEU A 91 16.27 10.98 18.30
CA LEU A 91 15.73 12.27 17.85
C LEU A 91 15.80 13.31 18.96
N ILE A 92 15.50 12.92 20.21
CA ILE A 92 15.63 13.78 21.39
C ILE A 92 17.08 14.27 21.54
N LYS A 93 18.06 13.35 21.48
CA LYS A 93 19.49 13.69 21.59
C LYS A 93 19.94 14.65 20.49
N LYS A 94 19.35 14.57 19.30
CA LYS A 94 19.65 15.45 18.16
C LYS A 94 18.78 16.71 18.11
N ASN A 95 17.92 16.94 19.11
CA ASN A 95 16.97 18.06 19.15
C ASN A 95 16.11 18.16 17.87
N LEU A 96 15.74 17.00 17.29
CA LEU A 96 14.91 16.92 16.10
C LEU A 96 13.43 16.92 16.50
N LYS A 97 12.60 17.55 15.67
CA LYS A 97 11.14 17.62 15.87
C LYS A 97 10.45 16.55 15.03
N LEU A 98 9.28 16.12 15.49
CA LEU A 98 8.37 15.32 14.67
C LEU A 98 7.88 16.13 13.46
N PRO A 99 7.54 15.46 12.35
CA PRO A 99 6.78 16.10 11.29
C PRO A 99 5.46 16.64 11.85
N SER A 100 5.14 17.90 11.58
CA SER A 100 3.89 18.52 12.01
C SER A 100 2.68 18.01 11.23
N GLY A 101 1.49 18.07 11.81
CA GLY A 101 0.23 17.84 11.09
C GLY A 101 -0.34 16.44 11.26
N LYS A 102 -1.33 16.12 10.44
CA LYS A 102 -2.01 14.82 10.49
C LYS A 102 -1.19 13.76 9.77
N ILE A 103 -1.16 12.56 10.33
CA ILE A 103 -0.57 11.38 9.71
C ILE A 103 -1.69 10.52 9.13
N CYS A 104 -1.46 9.98 7.95
CA CYS A 104 -2.41 9.14 7.25
C CYS A 104 -1.71 7.88 6.73
N CYS A 105 -2.48 6.81 6.68
CA CYS A 105 -2.11 5.55 6.09
C CYS A 105 -2.74 5.46 4.70
N PHE A 106 -1.96 5.14 3.67
CA PHE A 106 -2.36 5.09 2.27
C PHE A 106 -2.16 3.68 1.73
N LEU A 107 -3.20 3.10 1.14
CA LEU A 107 -3.13 1.85 0.42
C LEU A 107 -2.80 2.14 -1.04
N MET A 108 -1.63 1.71 -1.47
CA MET A 108 -1.12 1.84 -2.82
C MET A 108 -1.36 0.52 -3.54
N ASP A 109 -1.96 0.56 -4.73
CA ASP A 109 -2.11 -0.63 -5.57
C ASP A 109 -1.96 -0.25 -7.03
N ARG A 110 -0.91 -0.80 -7.64
CA ARG A 110 -0.52 -0.55 -9.02
C ARG A 110 -0.73 -1.76 -9.93
N ARG A 111 -1.30 -2.86 -9.45
CA ARG A 111 -1.46 -4.10 -10.26
C ARG A 111 -2.05 -3.78 -11.65
N PRO A 112 -1.43 -4.27 -12.75
CA PRO A 112 -1.90 -3.98 -14.10
C PRO A 112 -3.31 -4.54 -14.29
N GLY A 113 -4.26 -3.65 -14.58
CA GLY A 113 -5.69 -3.98 -14.74
C GLY A 113 -6.67 -2.88 -14.31
N LYS A 114 -6.22 -1.81 -13.65
CA LYS A 114 -7.10 -0.72 -13.17
C LYS A 114 -7.16 0.52 -14.08
N GLU A 115 -6.35 0.58 -15.12
CA GLU A 115 -6.32 1.74 -16.03
C GLU A 115 -7.38 1.65 -17.14
N GLU A 116 -7.93 0.46 -17.40
CA GLU A 116 -8.96 0.24 -18.44
C GLU A 116 -10.38 0.57 -17.94
N ASP A 117 -10.65 0.43 -16.64
CA ASP A 117 -12.00 0.59 -16.06
C ASP A 117 -12.45 2.07 -15.89
N LEU A 118 -11.50 3.01 -15.99
CA LEU A 118 -11.78 4.46 -15.90
C LEU A 118 -11.93 5.14 -17.27
N ARG A 119 -11.59 4.45 -18.37
CA ARG A 119 -11.75 5.00 -19.73
C ARG A 119 -13.12 4.70 -20.36
N GLU A 120 -13.90 3.77 -19.80
CA GLU A 120 -15.23 3.40 -20.32
C GLU A 120 -16.43 4.18 -19.72
N LYS A 121 -16.20 5.27 -18.99
CA LYS A 121 -17.29 6.03 -18.32
C LYS A 121 -17.55 7.45 -18.85
N PHE A 122 -17.24 7.73 -20.12
CA PHE A 122 -17.66 8.97 -20.79
C PHE A 122 -18.33 8.71 -22.13
#